data_AF-A0ABD7CAF9-F1
#
_entry.id   AF-A0ABD7CAF9-F1
#
_cell.length_a   1.000
_cell.length_b   1.000
_cell.length_c   1.000
_cell.angle_alpha   90.00
_cell.angle_beta   90.00
_cell.angle_gamma   90.00
#
_symmetry.space_group_name_H-M   'P 1'
#
loop_
_entity.id
_entity.type
_entity.pdbx_description
1 polymer ?
#
loop_
_entity_poly.entity_id
_entity_poly.type
_entity_poly.pdbx_seq_one_letter_code
_entity_poly.pdbx_strand_id
1 'polypeptide(L)'
;MTRHRWAATTLCLVAVVAAQAQWPAPPAPSPVGFQSINDDRFSQLRRQAMQFVESRPRQGFQFVERHRDAEFQVHCRGVPVLWLERRSQYLLLQVSLDAEQRAPAILPLRALLQWQLESVDYLEQVLIGVPEPVLMDRVLVKLAGVVPDGARCAAE
;
A
#
# COMPACT_ATOMS: atom_id res chain seq x y z
N MET A 1 -33.03 4.68 -33.24
CA MET A 1 -32.23 5.49 -32.29
C MET A 1 -31.85 4.74 -31.00
N THR A 2 -32.66 3.79 -30.51
CA THR A 2 -32.36 2.99 -29.31
C THR A 2 -31.11 2.12 -29.44
N ARG A 3 -30.91 1.43 -30.58
CA ARG A 3 -29.79 0.49 -30.79
C ARG A 3 -28.38 1.13 -30.70
N HIS A 4 -28.24 2.38 -31.14
CA HIS A 4 -26.96 3.11 -31.07
C HIS A 4 -26.61 3.60 -29.66
N ARG A 5 -27.63 3.95 -28.85
CA ARG A 5 -27.42 4.29 -27.44
C ARG A 5 -26.88 3.09 -26.66
N TRP A 6 -27.44 1.90 -26.88
CA TRP A 6 -26.94 0.67 -26.25
C TRP A 6 -25.48 0.39 -26.62
N ALA A 7 -25.14 0.48 -27.91
CA ALA A 7 -23.77 0.27 -28.39
C ALA A 7 -22.76 1.24 -27.75
N ALA A 8 -23.10 2.53 -27.67
CA ALA A 8 -22.26 3.54 -27.03
C ALA A 8 -22.09 3.27 -25.52
N THR A 9 -23.15 2.81 -24.85
CA THR A 9 -23.11 2.50 -23.41
C THR A 9 -22.22 1.29 -23.14
N THR A 10 -22.30 0.23 -23.97
CA THR A 10 -21.39 -0.93 -23.89
C THR A 10 -19.94 -0.54 -24.15
N LEU A 11 -19.68 0.33 -25.14
CA LEU A 11 -18.32 0.81 -25.42
C LEU A 11 -17.74 1.63 -24.26
N CYS A 12 -18.53 2.51 -23.64
CA CYS A 12 -18.10 3.27 -22.47
C CYS A 12 -17.83 2.37 -21.26
N LEU A 13 -18.68 1.36 -21.01
CA LEU A 13 -18.47 0.42 -19.91
C LEU A 13 -17.20 -0.42 -20.12
N VAL A 14 -16.97 -0.91 -21.35
CA VAL A 14 -15.74 -1.65 -21.68
C VAL A 14 -14.50 -0.76 -21.55
N ALA A 15 -14.58 0.51 -21.97
CA ALA A 15 -13.46 1.45 -21.83
C ALA A 15 -13.14 1.76 -20.36
N VAL A 16 -14.15 1.94 -19.51
CA VAL A 16 -13.95 2.17 -18.06
C VAL A 16 -13.38 0.93 -17.38
N VAL A 17 -13.86 -0.27 -17.74
CA VAL A 17 -13.35 -1.54 -17.17
C VAL A 17 -11.92 -1.82 -17.66
N ALA A 18 -11.63 -1.58 -18.94
CA ALA A 18 -10.28 -1.73 -19.49
C ALA A 18 -9.31 -0.70 -18.87
N ALA A 19 -9.75 0.55 -18.69
CA ALA A 19 -8.95 1.58 -18.05
C ALA A 19 -8.68 1.28 -16.56
N GLN A 20 -9.62 0.64 -15.84
CA GLN A 20 -9.41 0.17 -14.47
C GLN A 20 -8.49 -1.06 -14.41
N ALA A 21 -8.59 -1.98 -15.37
CA ALA A 21 -7.80 -3.21 -15.42
C ALA A 21 -6.35 -2.99 -15.87
N GLN A 22 -6.06 -1.88 -16.57
CA GLN A 22 -4.72 -1.59 -17.09
C GLN A 22 -3.75 -1.05 -16.01
N TRP A 23 -4.22 -0.76 -14.79
CA TRP A 23 -3.33 -0.29 -13.73
C TRP A 23 -2.52 -1.47 -13.21
N PRO A 24 -1.22 -1.55 -13.51
CA PRO A 24 -0.39 -2.59 -12.92
C PRO A 24 -0.42 -2.39 -11.40
N ALA A 25 -0.54 -3.49 -10.65
CA ALA A 25 -0.19 -3.42 -9.24
C ALA A 25 1.23 -2.84 -9.15
N PRO A 26 1.45 -1.79 -8.33
CA PRO A 26 2.79 -1.25 -8.19
C PRO A 26 3.73 -2.37 -7.79
N PRO A 27 4.96 -2.38 -8.32
CA PRO A 27 5.96 -3.29 -7.78
C PRO A 27 6.10 -2.94 -6.29
N ALA A 28 5.86 -3.94 -5.44
CA ALA A 28 6.05 -3.82 -4.01
C ALA A 28 7.55 -3.93 -3.72
N PRO A 29 8.15 -3.04 -2.91
CA PRO A 29 9.49 -3.25 -2.43
C PRO A 29 9.50 -4.40 -1.43
N SER A 30 10.72 -4.81 -1.14
CA SER A 30 11.01 -5.81 -0.13
C SER A 30 10.44 -5.37 1.23
N PRO A 31 9.71 -6.26 1.94
CA PRO A 31 9.29 -6.00 3.32
C PRO A 31 10.43 -5.62 4.22
N VAL A 32 10.17 -4.78 5.23
CA VAL A 32 11.08 -4.66 6.37
C VAL A 32 10.53 -5.53 7.50
N GLY A 33 11.36 -6.42 8.00
CA GLY A 33 11.03 -7.28 9.13
C GLY A 33 11.22 -6.58 10.48
N PHE A 34 10.34 -6.89 11.42
CA PHE A 34 10.38 -6.46 12.81
C PHE A 34 10.07 -7.64 13.73
N GLN A 35 10.43 -7.53 15.00
CA GLN A 35 10.00 -8.51 16.00
C GLN A 35 8.48 -8.52 16.12
N SER A 36 7.93 -9.69 16.45
CA SER A 36 6.49 -9.81 16.68
C SER A 36 6.03 -8.97 17.87
N ILE A 37 4.75 -8.58 17.85
CA ILE A 37 4.12 -7.76 18.88
C ILE A 37 2.82 -8.41 19.35
N ASN A 38 2.43 -8.12 20.59
CA ASN A 38 1.17 -8.60 21.13
C ASN A 38 -0.06 -7.96 20.46
N ASP A 39 -1.24 -8.52 20.73
CA ASP A 39 -2.52 -8.08 20.13
C ASP A 39 -2.86 -6.62 20.43
N ASP A 40 -2.57 -6.14 21.64
CA ASP A 40 -2.86 -4.77 22.06
C ASP A 40 -2.05 -3.75 21.26
N ARG A 41 -0.75 -4.02 21.09
CA ARG A 41 0.15 -3.21 20.29
C ARG A 41 -0.22 -3.26 18.82
N PHE A 42 -0.57 -4.43 18.27
CA PHE A 42 -1.04 -4.52 16.89
C PHE A 42 -2.33 -3.71 16.67
N SER A 43 -3.28 -3.81 17.62
CA SER A 43 -4.52 -3.03 17.61
C SER A 43 -4.27 -1.52 17.69
N GLN A 44 -3.22 -1.09 18.41
CA GLN A 44 -2.80 0.31 18.44
C GLN A 44 -2.30 0.79 17.07
N LEU A 45 -1.43 0.03 16.41
CA LEU A 45 -0.95 0.36 15.06
C LEU A 45 -2.12 0.41 14.06
N ARG A 46 -3.06 -0.53 14.17
CA ARG A 46 -4.29 -0.56 13.38
C ARG A 46 -5.09 0.73 13.54
N ARG A 47 -5.32 1.17 14.79
CA ARG A 47 -6.06 2.42 15.08
C ARG A 47 -5.37 3.65 14.50
N GLN A 48 -4.04 3.73 14.59
CA GLN A 48 -3.29 4.84 13.99
C GLN A 48 -3.44 4.88 12.47
N ALA A 49 -3.40 3.73 11.80
CA ALA A 49 -3.63 3.64 10.36
C ALA A 49 -5.07 4.03 9.97
N MET A 50 -6.08 3.60 10.74
CA MET A 50 -7.46 4.05 10.53
C MET A 50 -7.62 5.56 10.70
N GLN A 51 -7.08 6.14 11.78
CA GLN A 51 -7.11 7.59 12.03
C GLN A 51 -6.41 8.40 10.93
N PHE A 52 -5.33 7.88 10.36
CA PHE A 52 -4.67 8.49 9.21
C PHE A 52 -5.61 8.59 8.01
N VAL A 53 -6.37 7.53 7.71
CA VAL A 53 -7.32 7.51 6.58
C VAL A 53 -8.53 8.40 6.88
N GLU A 54 -9.10 8.29 8.07
CA GLU A 54 -10.28 9.07 8.50
C GLU A 54 -10.04 10.58 8.50
N SER A 55 -8.82 11.02 8.82
CA SER A 55 -8.45 12.43 8.75
C SER A 55 -8.29 12.97 7.31
N ARG A 56 -8.43 12.11 6.30
CA ARG A 56 -8.20 12.43 4.87
C ARG A 56 -9.34 11.97 3.94
N PRO A 57 -10.62 12.26 4.23
CA PRO A 57 -11.77 11.64 3.57
C PRO A 57 -11.88 11.95 2.06
N ARG A 58 -11.25 13.03 1.57
CA ARG A 58 -11.29 13.44 0.16
C ARG A 58 -10.03 13.09 -0.63
N GLN A 59 -8.98 12.60 0.04
CA GLN A 59 -7.69 12.35 -0.61
C GLN A 59 -7.60 10.97 -1.26
N GLY A 60 -8.68 10.17 -1.22
CA GLY A 60 -8.72 8.85 -1.87
C GLY A 60 -8.05 7.71 -1.10
N PHE A 61 -7.69 7.93 0.16
CA PHE A 61 -7.19 6.89 1.05
C PHE A 61 -8.30 5.96 1.53
N GLN A 62 -7.98 4.68 1.68
CA GLN A 62 -8.89 3.66 2.21
C GLN A 62 -8.12 2.71 3.14
N PHE A 63 -8.75 2.32 4.24
CA PHE A 63 -8.23 1.30 5.14
C PHE A 63 -8.88 -0.04 4.79
N VAL A 64 -8.08 -1.10 4.63
CA VAL A 64 -8.54 -2.43 4.28
C VAL A 64 -7.96 -3.44 5.27
N GLU A 65 -8.83 -4.10 6.03
CA GLU A 65 -8.44 -5.23 6.88
C GLU A 65 -8.55 -6.52 6.07
N ARG A 66 -7.43 -7.25 5.92
CA ARG A 66 -7.38 -8.53 5.18
C ARG A 66 -7.57 -9.72 6.11
N HIS A 67 -6.93 -9.67 7.27
CA HIS A 67 -7.10 -10.64 8.33
C HIS A 67 -7.21 -9.90 9.66
N ARG A 68 -8.30 -10.18 10.39
CA ARG A 68 -8.52 -9.54 11.70
C ARG A 68 -7.31 -9.77 12.59
N ASP A 69 -6.78 -8.67 13.11
CA ASP A 69 -5.65 -8.65 14.03
C ASP A 69 -4.38 -9.34 13.49
N ALA A 70 -4.24 -9.54 12.17
CA ALA A 70 -2.98 -10.02 11.60
C ALA A 70 -2.57 -9.29 10.32
N GLU A 71 -3.48 -8.67 9.58
CA GLU A 71 -3.10 -7.96 8.37
C GLU A 71 -4.03 -6.78 8.07
N PHE A 72 -3.43 -5.61 7.89
CA PHE A 72 -4.11 -4.46 7.35
C PHE A 72 -3.31 -3.76 6.24
N GLN A 73 -4.03 -3.03 5.39
CA GLN A 73 -3.48 -2.28 4.28
C GLN A 73 -4.08 -0.88 4.25
N VAL A 74 -3.29 0.09 3.80
CA VAL A 74 -3.78 1.40 3.37
C VAL A 74 -3.68 1.45 1.86
N HIS A 75 -4.80 1.75 1.22
CA HIS A 75 -4.91 1.88 -0.22
C HIS A 75 -5.00 3.35 -0.61
N CYS A 76 -4.46 3.68 -1.77
CA CYS A 76 -4.70 4.92 -2.48
C CYS A 76 -5.49 4.61 -3.75
N ARG A 77 -6.72 5.11 -3.86
CA ARG A 77 -7.60 4.89 -5.02
C ARG A 77 -7.72 3.40 -5.41
N GLY A 78 -7.81 2.52 -4.41
CA GLY A 78 -7.92 1.06 -4.60
C GLY A 78 -6.59 0.31 -4.82
N VAL A 79 -5.46 1.02 -4.82
CA VAL A 79 -4.12 0.43 -4.95
C VAL A 79 -3.42 0.39 -3.58
N PRO A 80 -2.91 -0.76 -3.10
CA PRO A 80 -2.19 -0.82 -1.83
C PRO A 80 -0.92 0.03 -1.89
N VAL A 81 -0.74 0.88 -0.88
CA VAL A 81 0.44 1.78 -0.75
C VAL A 81 1.18 1.58 0.56
N LEU A 82 0.55 0.96 1.57
CA LEU A 82 1.18 0.50 2.81
C LEU A 82 0.47 -0.75 3.30
N TRP A 83 1.20 -1.72 3.82
CA TRP A 83 0.61 -2.90 4.44
C TRP A 83 1.47 -3.42 5.59
N LEU A 84 0.77 -3.86 6.63
CA LEU A 84 1.35 -4.42 7.84
C LEU A 84 0.79 -5.81 8.03
N GLU A 85 1.69 -6.78 8.14
CA GLU A 85 1.35 -8.18 8.33
C GLU A 85 2.07 -8.74 9.55
N ARG A 86 1.32 -9.37 10.44
CA ARG A 86 1.84 -10.11 11.58
C ARG A 86 1.90 -11.59 11.24
N ARG A 87 3.09 -12.17 11.38
CA ARG A 87 3.35 -13.61 11.34
C ARG A 87 3.58 -14.11 12.77
N SER A 88 3.77 -15.42 12.92
CA SER A 88 3.96 -16.05 14.22
C SER A 88 5.17 -15.50 15.00
N GLN A 89 6.30 -15.26 14.32
CA GLN A 89 7.56 -14.86 14.95
C GLN A 89 7.99 -13.41 14.63
N TYR A 90 7.40 -12.81 13.61
CA TYR A 90 7.85 -11.52 13.10
C TYR A 90 6.68 -10.72 12.51
N LEU A 91 6.94 -9.45 12.28
CA LEU A 91 6.00 -8.51 11.70
C LEU A 91 6.65 -7.88 10.47
N LEU A 92 5.90 -7.81 9.37
CA LEU A 92 6.35 -7.29 8.08
C LEU A 92 5.63 -5.97 7.82
N LEU A 93 6.41 -4.92 7.56
CA LEU A 93 5.89 -3.64 7.08
C LEU A 93 6.43 -3.36 5.68
N GLN A 94 5.53 -3.01 4.78
CA GLN A 94 5.83 -2.74 3.38
C GLN A 94 5.10 -1.46 2.92
N VAL A 95 5.68 -0.78 1.93
CA VAL A 95 5.12 0.44 1.31
C VAL A 95 5.36 0.35 -0.18
N SER A 96 4.42 0.70 -1.06
CA SER A 96 4.65 0.55 -2.51
C SER A 96 5.85 1.35 -3.04
N LEU A 97 6.52 0.87 -4.10
CA LEU A 97 7.66 1.57 -4.69
C LEU A 97 7.29 2.93 -5.27
N ASP A 98 6.04 3.06 -5.72
CA ASP A 98 5.49 4.29 -6.25
C ASP A 98 4.87 5.19 -5.17
N ALA A 99 4.95 4.84 -3.87
CA ALA A 99 4.29 5.57 -2.80
C ALA A 99 4.73 7.03 -2.70
N GLU A 100 5.99 7.35 -3.01
CA GLU A 100 6.48 8.74 -3.00
C GLU A 100 5.72 9.62 -3.99
N GLN A 101 5.37 9.08 -5.17
CA GLN A 101 4.61 9.80 -6.19
C GLN A 101 3.09 9.64 -5.99
N ARG A 102 2.64 8.41 -5.70
CA ARG A 102 1.22 8.06 -5.59
C ARG A 102 0.60 8.59 -4.31
N ALA A 103 1.29 8.51 -3.18
CA ALA A 103 0.73 8.79 -1.87
C ALA A 103 1.82 9.24 -0.89
N PRO A 104 2.43 10.42 -1.09
CA PRO A 104 3.58 10.87 -0.29
C PRO A 104 3.29 10.93 1.22
N ALA A 105 2.03 11.17 1.60
CA ALA A 105 1.58 11.16 2.99
C ALA A 105 1.72 9.78 3.69
N ILE A 106 1.94 8.69 2.94
CA ILE A 106 2.22 7.35 3.48
C ILE A 106 3.62 7.26 4.07
N LEU A 107 4.60 8.01 3.58
CA LEU A 107 5.97 7.92 4.10
C LEU A 107 6.07 8.36 5.57
N PRO A 108 5.43 9.49 5.99
CA PRO A 108 5.30 9.82 7.41
C PRO A 108 4.55 8.76 8.23
N LEU A 109 3.47 8.19 7.69
CA LEU A 109 2.76 7.11 8.39
C LEU A 109 3.66 5.89 8.59
N ARG A 110 4.41 5.48 7.56
CA ARG A 110 5.39 4.40 7.64
C ARG A 110 6.39 4.67 8.76
N ALA A 111 6.98 5.85 8.78
CA ALA A 111 7.95 6.23 9.81
C ALA A 111 7.33 6.17 11.22
N LEU A 112 6.10 6.68 11.40
CA LEU A 112 5.38 6.62 12.68
C LEU A 112 5.17 5.18 13.15
N LEU A 113 4.75 4.27 12.26
CA LEU A 113 4.55 2.86 12.59
C LEU A 113 5.89 2.18 12.90
N GLN A 114 6.93 2.43 12.09
CA GLN A 114 8.27 1.87 12.26
C GLN A 114 8.91 2.26 13.59
N TRP A 115 8.76 3.51 14.01
CA TRP A 115 9.33 4.02 15.27
C TRP A 115 8.82 3.29 16.52
N GLN A 116 7.65 2.64 16.42
CA GLN A 116 7.09 1.88 17.53
C GLN A 116 7.57 0.42 17.51
N LEU A 117 8.22 -0.06 16.46
CA LEU A 117 8.59 -1.46 16.26
C LEU A 117 10.07 -1.71 16.55
N GLU A 118 10.38 -2.91 17.04
CA GLU A 118 11.76 -3.34 17.25
C GLU A 118 12.27 -4.05 16.00
N SER A 119 13.37 -3.56 15.42
CA SER A 119 13.97 -4.16 14.23
C SER A 119 14.53 -5.53 14.55
N VAL A 120 14.32 -6.50 13.65
CA VAL A 120 15.11 -7.75 13.66
C VAL A 120 16.49 -7.50 13.06
N ASP A 121 17.45 -8.35 13.44
CA ASP A 121 18.80 -8.23 12.90
C ASP A 121 18.85 -8.51 11.39
N TYR A 122 19.96 -8.16 10.76
CA TYR A 122 20.16 -8.34 9.33
C TYR A 122 20.05 -9.81 8.88
N LEU A 123 20.64 -10.76 9.62
CA LEU A 123 20.57 -12.19 9.35
C LEU A 123 19.15 -12.72 9.55
N GLU A 124 18.44 -12.26 10.58
CA GLU A 124 17.04 -12.60 10.83
C GLU A 124 16.13 -12.11 9.70
N GLN A 125 16.36 -10.92 9.16
CA GLN A 125 15.62 -10.44 7.98
C GLN A 125 15.82 -11.39 6.78
N VAL A 126 17.06 -11.79 6.49
CA VAL A 126 17.35 -12.74 5.41
C VAL A 126 16.65 -14.08 5.66
N LEU A 127 16.65 -14.59 6.90
CA LEU A 127 15.99 -15.85 7.27
C LEU A 127 14.46 -15.80 7.16
N ILE A 128 13.87 -14.61 7.37
CA ILE A 128 12.44 -14.35 7.23
C ILE A 128 12.03 -14.22 5.75
N GLY A 129 12.99 -14.29 4.81
CA GLY A 129 12.74 -14.15 3.39
C GLY A 129 12.49 -12.69 2.99
N VAL A 130 12.91 -11.73 3.82
CA VAL A 130 13.03 -10.32 3.44
C VAL A 130 14.29 -10.20 2.58
N PRO A 131 14.16 -9.87 1.28
CA PRO A 131 15.33 -9.57 0.47
C PRO A 131 16.08 -8.39 1.09
N GLU A 132 17.41 -8.42 1.10
CA GLU A 132 18.19 -7.21 1.36
C GLU A 132 17.64 -6.06 0.51
N PRO A 133 17.65 -4.81 0.99
CA PRO A 133 17.36 -3.65 0.15
C PRO A 133 18.50 -3.49 -0.87
N VAL A 134 18.47 -4.32 -1.91
CA VAL A 134 19.47 -4.31 -2.97
C VAL A 134 19.17 -3.15 -3.91
N LEU A 135 20.19 -2.74 -4.65
CA LEU A 135 20.13 -1.84 -5.81
C LEU A 135 18.90 -2.05 -6.72
N MET A 136 18.32 -3.26 -6.74
CA MET A 136 17.08 -3.60 -7.45
C MET A 136 15.88 -2.72 -7.05
N ASP A 137 15.68 -2.39 -5.78
CA ASP A 137 14.58 -1.50 -5.40
C ASP A 137 14.78 -0.10 -5.99
N ARG A 138 16.01 0.43 -5.99
CA ARG A 138 16.31 1.72 -6.65
C ARG A 138 16.10 1.67 -8.17
N VAL A 139 16.43 0.55 -8.80
CA VAL A 139 16.18 0.35 -10.24
C VAL A 139 14.68 0.26 -10.51
N LEU A 140 13.94 -0.47 -9.68
CA LEU A 140 12.48 -0.61 -9.79
C LEU A 140 11.75 0.71 -9.53
N VAL A 141 12.20 1.55 -8.57
CA VAL A 141 11.68 2.91 -8.38
C VAL A 141 11.86 3.74 -9.67
N LYS A 142 13.02 3.68 -10.32
CA LYS A 142 13.25 4.38 -11.60
C LYS A 142 12.36 3.85 -12.73
N LEU A 143 12.02 2.56 -12.72
CA LEU A 143 11.17 1.91 -13.72
C LEU A 143 9.67 2.06 -13.45
N ALA A 144 9.27 2.38 -12.22
CA ALA A 144 7.86 2.51 -11.82
C ALA A 144 7.09 3.61 -12.59
N GLY A 145 7.79 4.43 -13.38
CA GLY A 145 7.20 5.43 -14.25
C GLY A 145 6.58 6.60 -13.47
N VAL A 146 5.86 7.47 -14.20
CA VAL A 146 5.13 8.59 -13.60
C VAL A 146 3.74 8.12 -13.23
N VAL A 147 3.34 8.29 -11.98
CA VAL A 147 1.96 8.04 -11.55
C VAL A 147 1.06 9.18 -12.07
N PRO A 148 0.00 8.93 -12.84
CA PRO A 148 -0.92 9.97 -13.32
C PRO A 148 -1.64 10.68 -12.17
N ASP A 149 -1.94 11.98 -12.33
CA ASP A 149 -2.49 12.81 -11.23
C ASP A 149 -3.79 12.25 -10.64
N GLY A 150 -4.70 11.74 -11.47
CA GLY A 150 -5.97 11.15 -11.01
C GLY A 150 -5.83 9.86 -10.18
N ALA A 151 -4.65 9.26 -10.16
CA ALA A 151 -4.35 8.07 -9.37
C ALA A 151 -3.50 8.36 -8.12
N ARG A 152 -3.14 9.63 -7.90
CA ARG A 152 -2.45 10.07 -6.70
C ARG A 152 -3.47 10.36 -5.59
N CYS A 153 -3.02 10.16 -4.36
CA CYS A 153 -3.68 10.59 -3.15
C CYS A 153 -2.92 11.79 -2.60
N ALA A 154 -3.47 12.97 -2.88
CA ALA A 154 -2.96 14.25 -2.42
C ALA A 154 -4.14 15.13 -1.98
N ALA A 155 -3.84 16.19 -1.25
CA ALA A 155 -4.78 17.28 -1.11
C ALA A 155 -5.01 17.88 -2.51
N GLU A 156 -6.26 18.03 -2.90
CA GLU A 156 -6.66 18.92 -4.01
C GLU A 156 -6.20 20.37 -3.73
#